data_AF-A0A897NML8-F1
#
_entry.id   AF-A0A897NML8-F1
#
_cell.length_a   1.000
_cell.length_b   1.000
_cell.length_c   1.000
_cell.angle_alpha   90.00
_cell.angle_beta   90.00
_cell.angle_gamma   90.00
#
_symmetry.space_group_name_H-M   'P 1'
#
loop_
_entity.id
_entity.type
_entity.pdbx_description
1 polymer ?
#
loop_
_entity_poly.entity_id
_entity_poly.type
_entity_poly.pdbx_seq_one_letter_code
_entity_poly.pdbx_strand_id
1 'polypeptide(L)'
;MTLLSSLLKRTRSGKLGLIEVVAMGVGGMVSGGIYAVLGVAMQQAGNAVPLSYFIAGIITLLTAYSYLKLTFHFGEHAGAFTFVEHLVDHPSIAAYTGWVLVVGYIGVMAMYAFAFGAYTLTAARAIVGIDLPQLLRPVISVVIVALFVGLNLSGVRETGLFEDIAVYIKIVILLSLAGLGIVFFQGDPTAVDFFNEGYISPITGFAVIFVSYEGFQLLIYDYEEIDDVERTLPIGMYLAIVIAILIYVSVSFMATLQLTPEQLIVHEETALAAAVSNIPFLGAAGFVLVILSAMKSTSSGINATLFGASRLAHEIATEGAIPRLFSFRNREGIPVYSLLLMGGLTATFAALGTLKQITEFGSIAFLIADAVTNFVNLRLADETGSNRLFPALGLIGTTVAIPIVLYHLYRTDIEILLWVVGIFLTLFLLESLYLDRSPFEPEIDDDA
;
A
#
# COMPACT_ATOMS: atom_id res chain seq x y z
N MET A 1 -0.24 28.02 -24.79
CA MET A 1 0.71 27.09 -25.44
C MET A 1 2.07 26.99 -24.75
N THR A 2 2.55 28.02 -24.03
CA THR A 2 3.85 28.03 -23.33
C THR A 2 3.91 27.16 -22.06
N LEU A 3 2.82 27.07 -21.29
CA LEU A 3 2.74 26.28 -20.04
C LEU A 3 2.70 24.76 -20.29
N LEU A 4 1.96 24.33 -21.32
CA LEU A 4 1.89 22.93 -21.73
C LEU A 4 3.23 22.47 -22.35
N SER A 5 3.91 23.35 -23.09
CA SER A 5 5.24 23.07 -23.63
C SER A 5 6.35 23.06 -22.58
N SER A 6 6.20 23.80 -21.47
CA SER A 6 7.16 23.74 -20.34
C SER A 6 6.96 22.48 -19.50
N LEU A 7 5.73 21.99 -19.37
CA LEU A 7 5.44 20.69 -18.75
C LEU A 7 6.01 19.53 -19.57
N LEU A 8 5.85 19.56 -20.90
CA LEU A 8 6.30 18.48 -21.79
C LEU A 8 7.82 18.45 -22.06
N LYS A 9 8.56 19.54 -21.78
CA LYS A 9 10.03 19.62 -21.98
C LYS A 9 10.86 19.27 -20.75
N ARG A 10 10.25 18.91 -19.62
CA ARG A 10 10.99 18.44 -18.43
C ARG A 10 11.47 17.00 -18.65
N THR A 11 12.58 16.83 -19.35
CA THR A 11 13.48 15.69 -19.11
C THR A 11 14.00 15.84 -17.67
N ARG A 12 13.54 14.98 -16.75
CA ARG A 12 13.79 15.05 -15.29
C ARG A 12 15.29 15.19 -14.98
N SER A 13 15.72 16.39 -14.59
CA SER A 13 17.04 16.65 -13.99
C SER A 13 16.97 17.57 -12.76
N GLY A 14 15.78 17.76 -12.18
CA GLY A 14 15.58 18.60 -11.01
C GLY A 14 15.05 17.78 -9.84
N LYS A 15 15.36 18.21 -8.62
CA LYS A 15 14.80 17.68 -7.37
C LYS A 15 13.25 17.71 -7.39
N LEU A 16 12.63 16.79 -6.67
CA LEU A 16 11.19 16.61 -6.54
C LEU A 16 10.59 17.77 -5.73
N GLY A 17 9.63 18.48 -6.31
CA GLY A 17 8.88 19.53 -5.63
C GLY A 17 7.67 18.98 -4.90
N LEU A 18 6.91 19.88 -4.24
CA LEU A 18 5.74 19.49 -3.45
C LEU A 18 4.64 18.80 -4.27
N ILE A 19 4.43 19.22 -5.52
CA ILE A 19 3.40 18.62 -6.39
C ILE A 19 3.77 17.16 -6.67
N GLU A 20 5.02 16.91 -7.02
CA GLU A 20 5.54 15.58 -7.29
C GLU A 20 5.51 14.71 -6.03
N VAL A 21 5.93 15.21 -4.86
CA VAL A 21 5.88 14.47 -3.59
C VAL A 21 4.45 14.10 -3.21
N VAL A 22 3.48 15.01 -3.39
CA VAL A 22 2.06 14.71 -3.14
C VAL A 22 1.56 13.65 -4.12
N ALA A 23 1.90 13.78 -5.40
CA ALA A 23 1.51 12.80 -6.42
C ALA A 23 2.10 11.42 -6.15
N MET A 24 3.35 11.33 -5.71
CA MET A 24 3.99 10.06 -5.32
C MET A 24 3.32 9.46 -4.08
N GLY A 25 3.03 10.27 -3.06
CA GLY A 25 2.37 9.78 -1.84
C GLY A 25 0.94 9.28 -2.09
N VAL A 26 0.12 10.09 -2.79
CA VAL A 26 -1.25 9.68 -3.17
C VAL A 26 -1.20 8.54 -4.19
N GLY A 27 -0.20 8.55 -5.07
CA GLY A 27 0.07 7.52 -6.05
C GLY A 27 0.27 6.17 -5.39
N GLY A 28 1.17 6.09 -4.40
CA GLY A 28 1.45 4.90 -3.61
C GLY A 28 0.21 4.38 -2.88
N MET A 29 -0.49 5.22 -2.13
CA MET A 29 -1.68 4.80 -1.38
C MET A 29 -2.84 4.41 -2.31
N VAL A 30 -3.26 5.34 -3.19
CA VAL A 30 -4.46 5.21 -4.03
C VAL A 30 -4.13 4.45 -5.33
N SER A 31 -3.36 3.37 -5.25
CA SER A 31 -3.02 2.52 -6.40
C SER A 31 -4.02 1.38 -6.59
N GLY A 32 -4.07 0.44 -5.65
CA GLY A 32 -5.05 -0.65 -5.65
C GLY A 32 -5.85 -0.79 -4.37
N GLY A 33 -5.51 -0.06 -3.30
CA GLY A 33 -6.17 -0.18 -1.99
C GLY A 33 -7.70 0.00 -2.08
N ILE A 34 -8.17 1.16 -2.55
CA ILE A 34 -9.61 1.41 -2.69
C ILE A 34 -10.29 0.55 -3.77
N TYR A 35 -9.57 0.17 -4.83
CA TYR A 35 -10.14 -0.63 -5.91
C TYR A 35 -10.31 -2.09 -5.53
N ALA A 36 -9.39 -2.64 -4.75
CA ALA A 36 -9.36 -4.05 -4.37
C ALA A 36 -10.04 -4.28 -3.01
N VAL A 37 -9.68 -3.49 -1.99
CA VAL A 37 -10.01 -3.78 -0.59
C VAL A 37 -11.42 -3.37 -0.22
N LEU A 38 -12.04 -2.45 -0.97
CA LEU A 38 -13.36 -1.91 -0.63
C LEU A 38 -14.41 -3.01 -0.41
N GLY A 39 -14.49 -3.99 -1.31
CA GLY A 39 -15.47 -5.07 -1.18
C GLY A 39 -15.23 -5.96 0.05
N VAL A 40 -13.98 -6.38 0.25
CA VAL A 40 -13.56 -7.18 1.42
C VAL A 40 -13.87 -6.43 2.72
N ALA A 41 -13.56 -5.13 2.76
CA ALA A 41 -13.78 -4.31 3.94
C ALA A 41 -15.28 -4.06 4.21
N MET A 42 -16.09 -3.89 3.16
CA MET A 42 -17.54 -3.78 3.29
C MET A 42 -18.17 -5.07 3.83
N GLN A 43 -17.65 -6.25 3.48
CA GLN A 43 -18.13 -7.51 4.07
C GLN A 43 -17.82 -7.62 5.58
N GLN A 44 -16.76 -6.97 6.06
CA GLN A 44 -16.37 -7.03 7.47
C GLN A 44 -16.95 -5.90 8.31
N ALA A 45 -16.99 -4.67 7.79
CA ALA A 45 -17.46 -3.49 8.51
C ALA A 45 -18.91 -3.14 8.21
N GLY A 46 -19.49 -3.71 7.15
CA GLY A 46 -20.79 -3.32 6.64
C GLY A 46 -20.82 -1.86 6.22
N ASN A 47 -21.89 -1.17 6.61
CA ASN A 47 -22.09 0.25 6.33
C ASN A 47 -21.14 1.15 7.13
N ALA A 48 -20.46 0.62 8.14
CA ALA A 48 -19.48 1.36 8.92
C ALA A 48 -18.08 1.41 8.27
N VAL A 49 -17.89 0.82 7.08
CA VAL A 49 -16.61 0.83 6.36
C VAL A 49 -15.99 2.25 6.18
N PRO A 50 -16.76 3.36 6.02
CA PRO A 50 -16.15 4.68 5.92
C PRO A 50 -15.47 5.09 7.23
N LEU A 51 -16.02 4.66 8.37
CA LEU A 51 -15.40 4.87 9.68
C LEU A 51 -14.14 4.01 9.83
N SER A 52 -14.11 2.78 9.30
CA SER A 52 -12.88 1.97 9.23
C SER A 52 -11.77 2.68 8.45
N TYR A 53 -12.08 3.20 7.26
CA TYR A 53 -11.11 3.98 6.47
C TYR A 53 -10.68 5.25 7.19
N PHE A 54 -11.59 5.93 7.88
CA PHE A 54 -11.24 7.12 8.66
C PHE A 54 -10.28 6.78 9.81
N ILE A 55 -10.58 5.76 10.61
CA ILE A 55 -9.73 5.30 11.72
C ILE A 55 -8.34 4.92 11.18
N ALA A 56 -8.29 4.15 10.08
CA ALA A 56 -7.03 3.78 9.42
C ALA A 56 -6.19 5.01 9.11
N GLY A 57 -6.78 5.99 8.44
CA GLY A 57 -6.08 7.22 8.08
C GLY A 57 -5.61 8.05 9.27
N ILE A 58 -6.37 8.10 10.37
CA ILE A 58 -5.91 8.78 11.60
C ILE A 58 -4.67 8.07 12.17
N ILE A 59 -4.67 6.74 12.22
CA ILE A 59 -3.50 5.98 12.67
C ILE A 59 -2.30 6.17 11.72
N THR A 60 -2.53 6.23 10.42
CA THR A 60 -1.50 6.56 9.42
C THR A 60 -0.94 7.96 9.62
N LEU A 61 -1.76 8.98 9.91
CA LEU A 61 -1.30 10.34 10.22
C LEU A 61 -0.42 10.38 11.49
N LEU A 62 -0.83 9.67 12.54
CA LEU A 62 -0.05 9.55 13.78
C LEU A 62 1.28 8.84 13.54
N THR A 63 1.29 7.83 12.67
CA THR A 63 2.50 7.09 12.33
C THR A 63 3.42 7.89 11.42
N ALA A 64 2.89 8.64 10.46
CA ALA A 64 3.64 9.56 9.62
C ALA A 64 4.39 10.62 10.44
N TYR A 65 3.81 11.08 11.56
CA TYR A 65 4.53 11.91 12.52
C TYR A 65 5.81 11.25 13.04
N SER A 66 5.71 9.98 13.43
CA SER A 66 6.85 9.19 13.92
C SER A 66 7.92 8.98 12.85
N TYR A 67 7.49 8.61 11.65
CA TYR A 67 8.40 8.47 10.51
C TYR A 67 9.15 9.76 10.22
N LEU A 68 8.46 10.90 10.10
CA LEU A 68 9.11 12.19 9.82
C LEU A 68 10.09 12.60 10.91
N LYS A 69 9.72 12.41 12.18
CA LYS A 69 10.57 12.76 13.32
C LYS A 69 11.84 11.93 13.39
N LEU A 70 11.75 10.63 13.14
CA LEU A 70 12.91 9.75 13.09
C LEU A 70 13.76 10.01 11.85
N THR A 71 13.14 10.19 10.68
CA THR A 71 13.84 10.52 9.42
C THR A 71 14.72 11.75 9.58
N PHE A 72 14.19 12.85 10.12
CA PHE A 72 14.99 14.05 10.33
C PHE A 72 16.00 13.95 11.46
N HIS A 73 15.77 13.09 12.44
CA HIS A 73 16.71 12.87 13.53
C HIS A 73 17.96 12.11 13.05
N PHE A 74 17.78 11.05 12.26
CA PHE A 74 18.90 10.29 11.68
C PHE A 74 19.50 10.97 10.44
N GLY A 75 18.73 11.82 9.75
CA GLY A 75 19.23 12.65 8.65
C GLY A 75 19.48 11.90 7.35
N GLU A 76 18.88 10.72 7.19
CA GLU A 76 19.08 9.79 6.07
C GLU A 76 17.75 9.21 5.56
N HIS A 77 17.81 8.39 4.49
CA HIS A 77 16.69 7.59 3.95
C HIS A 77 16.24 6.46 4.90
N ALA A 78 15.96 6.79 6.15
CA ALA A 78 15.71 5.78 7.17
C ALA A 78 14.26 5.28 7.12
N GLY A 79 14.10 3.97 6.87
CA GLY A 79 12.83 3.26 7.02
C GLY A 79 12.66 2.63 8.40
N ALA A 80 11.57 1.90 8.63
CA ALA A 80 11.34 1.23 9.92
C ALA A 80 12.49 0.29 10.33
N PHE A 81 13.12 -0.36 9.35
CA PHE A 81 14.32 -1.17 9.55
C PHE A 81 15.48 -0.34 10.15
N THR A 82 15.89 0.72 9.47
CA THR A 82 16.97 1.62 9.89
C THR A 82 16.70 2.25 11.26
N PHE A 83 15.44 2.63 11.54
CA PHE A 83 15.07 3.17 12.85
C PHE A 83 15.30 2.19 13.99
N VAL A 84 15.03 0.90 13.75
CA VAL A 84 15.24 -0.15 14.76
C VAL A 84 16.72 -0.42 14.92
N GLU A 85 17.46 -0.52 13.82
CA GLU A 85 18.91 -0.71 13.85
C GLU A 85 19.62 0.33 14.71
N HIS A 86 19.23 1.60 14.58
CA HIS A 86 19.78 2.68 15.41
C HIS A 86 19.36 2.64 16.89
N LEU A 87 18.26 1.96 17.23
CA LEU A 87 17.76 1.86 18.61
C LEU A 87 18.33 0.67 19.36
N VAL A 88 18.54 -0.46 18.69
CA VAL A 88 18.89 -1.74 19.33
C VAL A 88 20.19 -2.30 18.80
N ASP A 89 21.12 -2.62 19.71
CA ASP A 89 22.39 -3.26 19.37
C ASP A 89 22.24 -4.73 18.93
N HIS A 90 21.01 -5.24 18.75
CA HIS A 90 20.73 -6.63 18.42
C HIS A 90 20.30 -6.77 16.95
N PRO A 91 21.19 -7.19 16.04
CA PRO A 91 20.95 -7.19 14.59
C PRO A 91 19.69 -7.94 14.17
N SER A 92 19.36 -9.02 14.90
CA SER A 92 18.17 -9.83 14.64
C SER A 92 16.86 -9.04 14.69
N ILE A 93 16.70 -8.10 15.63
CA ILE A 93 15.43 -7.37 15.79
C ILE A 93 15.20 -6.41 14.61
N ALA A 94 16.27 -5.76 14.15
CA ALA A 94 16.22 -4.95 12.94
C ALA A 94 15.88 -5.85 11.74
N ALA A 95 16.58 -6.97 11.56
CA ALA A 95 16.33 -7.93 10.48
C ALA A 95 14.89 -8.45 10.41
N TYR A 96 14.28 -8.75 11.56
CA TYR A 96 12.84 -9.07 11.63
C TYR A 96 11.98 -7.96 11.04
N THR A 97 12.23 -6.71 11.40
CA THR A 97 11.53 -5.54 10.85
C THR A 97 11.75 -5.42 9.34
N GLY A 98 12.97 -5.67 8.86
CA GLY A 98 13.30 -5.71 7.44
C GLY A 98 12.50 -6.75 6.66
N TRP A 99 12.44 -7.99 7.16
CA TRP A 99 11.62 -9.06 6.56
C TRP A 99 10.12 -8.72 6.54
N VAL A 100 9.62 -8.16 7.64
CA VAL A 100 8.22 -7.74 7.75
C VAL A 100 7.90 -6.67 6.70
N LEU A 101 8.77 -5.68 6.49
CA LEU A 101 8.60 -4.68 5.43
C LEU A 101 8.61 -5.30 4.04
N VAL A 102 9.60 -6.14 3.73
CA VAL A 102 9.73 -6.79 2.42
C VAL A 102 8.49 -7.62 2.09
N VAL A 103 8.01 -8.44 3.04
CA VAL A 103 6.80 -9.23 2.85
C VAL A 103 5.54 -8.36 2.80
N GLY A 104 5.47 -7.27 3.57
CA GLY A 104 4.41 -6.28 3.47
C GLY A 104 4.29 -5.74 2.05
N TYR A 105 5.39 -5.28 1.45
CA TYR A 105 5.39 -4.78 0.07
C TYR A 105 5.05 -5.85 -0.97
N ILE A 106 5.45 -7.11 -0.75
CA ILE A 106 4.99 -8.25 -1.57
C ILE A 106 3.47 -8.40 -1.49
N GLY A 107 2.87 -8.28 -0.30
CA GLY A 107 1.43 -8.30 -0.10
C GLY A 107 0.70 -7.18 -0.83
N VAL A 108 1.20 -5.93 -0.72
CA VAL A 108 0.67 -4.76 -1.43
C VAL A 108 0.69 -4.98 -2.94
N MET A 109 1.82 -5.40 -3.50
CA MET A 109 1.93 -5.67 -4.94
C MET A 109 1.05 -6.85 -5.38
N ALA A 110 0.93 -7.89 -4.55
CA ALA A 110 0.09 -9.04 -4.86
C ALA A 110 -1.38 -8.66 -4.90
N MET A 111 -1.81 -7.77 -3.99
CA MET A 111 -3.16 -7.20 -3.98
C MET A 111 -3.41 -6.38 -5.26
N TYR A 112 -2.46 -5.55 -5.68
CA TYR A 112 -2.58 -4.79 -6.92
C TYR A 112 -2.67 -5.71 -8.15
N ALA A 113 -1.84 -6.75 -8.22
CA ALA A 113 -1.84 -7.72 -9.31
C ALA A 113 -3.13 -8.55 -9.35
N PHE A 114 -3.65 -8.95 -8.19
CA PHE A 114 -4.94 -9.62 -8.06
C PHE A 114 -6.05 -8.73 -8.63
N ALA A 115 -6.14 -7.49 -8.16
CA ALA A 115 -7.14 -6.52 -8.60
C ALA A 115 -7.03 -6.24 -10.10
N PHE A 116 -5.81 -6.05 -10.62
CA PHE A 116 -5.59 -5.89 -12.06
C PHE A 116 -6.18 -7.06 -12.86
N GLY A 117 -5.97 -8.30 -12.38
CA GLY A 117 -6.55 -9.50 -12.99
C GLY A 117 -8.09 -9.50 -12.98
N ALA A 118 -8.70 -9.24 -11.83
CA ALA A 118 -10.16 -9.19 -11.67
C ALA A 118 -10.80 -8.09 -12.53
N TYR A 119 -10.23 -6.89 -12.53
CA TYR A 119 -10.67 -5.79 -13.37
C TYR A 119 -10.44 -6.06 -14.86
N THR A 120 -9.40 -6.79 -15.26
CA THR A 120 -9.18 -7.17 -16.66
C THR A 120 -10.22 -8.15 -17.17
N LEU A 121 -10.59 -9.17 -16.37
CA LEU A 121 -11.70 -10.07 -16.74
C LEU A 121 -13.01 -9.30 -16.88
N THR A 122 -13.25 -8.37 -15.95
CA THR A 122 -14.43 -7.51 -15.98
C THR A 122 -14.43 -6.58 -17.20
N ALA A 123 -13.26 -6.05 -17.59
CA ALA A 123 -13.07 -5.25 -18.80
C ALA A 123 -13.37 -6.06 -20.08
N ALA A 124 -12.89 -7.30 -20.16
CA ALA A 124 -13.15 -8.18 -21.30
C ALA A 124 -14.67 -8.39 -21.50
N ARG A 125 -15.40 -8.59 -20.41
CA ARG A 125 -16.86 -8.70 -20.44
C ARG A 125 -17.55 -7.39 -20.80
N ALA A 126 -17.22 -6.30 -20.09
CA ALA A 126 -17.96 -5.04 -20.18
C ALA A 126 -17.63 -4.19 -21.41
N ILE A 127 -16.41 -4.28 -21.94
CA ILE A 127 -15.93 -3.46 -23.05
C ILE A 127 -15.92 -4.26 -24.35
N VAL A 128 -15.44 -5.51 -24.30
CA VAL A 128 -15.27 -6.36 -25.50
C VAL A 128 -16.48 -7.29 -25.71
N GLY A 129 -17.26 -7.56 -24.66
CA GLY A 129 -18.39 -8.49 -24.73
C GLY A 129 -18.00 -9.97 -24.65
N ILE A 130 -16.81 -10.27 -24.12
CA ILE A 130 -16.29 -11.64 -24.02
C ILE A 130 -16.25 -12.07 -22.55
N ASP A 131 -16.99 -13.13 -22.22
CA ASP A 131 -16.94 -13.79 -20.92
C ASP A 131 -15.73 -14.72 -20.84
N LEU A 132 -14.64 -14.24 -20.24
CA LEU A 132 -13.44 -15.02 -20.00
C LEU A 132 -13.60 -15.91 -18.74
N PRO A 133 -13.05 -17.14 -18.73
CA PRO A 133 -13.08 -17.99 -17.54
C PRO A 133 -12.36 -17.36 -16.35
N GLN A 134 -12.92 -17.53 -15.15
CA GLN A 134 -12.31 -17.03 -13.90
C GLN A 134 -10.92 -17.61 -13.63
N LEU A 135 -10.63 -18.82 -14.15
CA LEU A 135 -9.31 -19.45 -14.12
C LEU A 135 -8.21 -18.61 -14.80
N LEU A 136 -8.55 -17.62 -15.62
CA LEU A 136 -7.58 -16.71 -16.24
C LEU A 136 -7.15 -15.54 -15.34
N ARG A 137 -7.90 -15.20 -14.27
CA ARG A 137 -7.51 -14.11 -13.34
C ARG A 137 -6.09 -14.31 -12.78
N PRO A 138 -5.73 -15.50 -12.21
CA PRO A 138 -4.36 -15.76 -11.76
C PRO A 138 -3.30 -15.54 -12.86
N VAL A 139 -3.58 -16.00 -14.08
CA VAL A 139 -2.65 -15.89 -15.21
C VAL A 139 -2.40 -14.43 -15.57
N ILE A 140 -3.46 -13.61 -15.62
CA ILE A 140 -3.34 -12.17 -15.90
C ILE A 140 -2.54 -11.47 -14.80
N SER A 141 -2.79 -11.81 -13.53
CA SER A 141 -2.03 -11.29 -12.38
C SER A 141 -0.53 -11.62 -12.47
N VAL A 142 -0.18 -12.86 -12.84
CA VAL A 142 1.23 -13.26 -13.04
C VAL A 142 1.86 -12.51 -14.22
N VAL A 143 1.14 -12.40 -15.33
CA VAL A 143 1.63 -11.73 -16.55
C VAL A 143 1.93 -10.26 -16.28
N ILE A 144 1.04 -9.52 -15.61
CA ILE A 144 1.28 -8.09 -15.33
C ILE A 144 2.49 -7.89 -14.41
N VAL A 145 2.69 -8.76 -13.40
CA VAL A 145 3.88 -8.70 -12.53
C VAL A 145 5.14 -9.02 -13.33
N ALA A 146 5.13 -10.08 -14.15
CA ALA A 146 6.27 -10.45 -14.98
C ALA A 146 6.66 -9.33 -15.97
N LEU A 147 5.66 -8.63 -16.55
CA LEU A 147 5.89 -7.48 -17.40
C LEU A 147 6.61 -6.35 -16.66
N PHE A 148 6.19 -6.00 -15.45
CA PHE A 148 6.86 -4.94 -14.67
C PHE A 148 8.22 -5.36 -14.11
N VAL A 149 8.42 -6.63 -13.77
CA VAL A 149 9.75 -7.17 -13.47
C VAL A 149 10.66 -7.01 -14.69
N GLY A 150 10.21 -7.40 -15.88
CA GLY A 150 10.96 -7.22 -17.13
C GLY A 150 11.27 -5.76 -17.44
N LEU A 151 10.30 -4.86 -17.22
CA LEU A 151 10.46 -3.41 -17.41
C LEU A 151 11.52 -2.84 -16.47
N ASN A 152 11.47 -3.19 -15.18
CA ASN A 152 12.45 -2.74 -14.18
C ASN A 152 13.85 -3.30 -14.47
N LEU A 153 13.96 -4.55 -14.91
CA LEU A 153 15.23 -5.16 -15.31
C LEU A 153 15.82 -4.55 -16.59
N SER A 154 14.98 -3.97 -17.45
CA SER A 154 15.43 -3.30 -18.68
C SER A 154 15.95 -1.87 -18.44
N GLY A 155 15.94 -1.40 -17.18
CA GLY A 155 16.36 -0.05 -16.82
C GLY A 155 15.45 1.07 -17.34
N VAL A 156 14.28 0.71 -17.91
CA VAL A 156 13.32 1.67 -18.43
C VAL A 156 12.66 2.39 -17.26
N ARG A 157 12.96 3.68 -17.12
CA ARG A 157 12.27 4.55 -16.16
C ARG A 157 11.06 5.14 -16.84
N GLU A 158 9.86 4.85 -16.33
CA GLU A 158 8.68 5.63 -16.72
C GLU A 158 8.93 7.10 -16.38
N THR A 159 8.57 8.00 -17.29
CA THR A 159 8.69 9.44 -17.07
C THR A 159 7.69 9.84 -16.00
N GLY A 160 8.15 10.17 -14.80
CA GLY A 160 7.20 10.36 -13.70
C GLY A 160 6.26 11.56 -13.84
N LEU A 161 6.42 12.46 -14.84
CA LEU A 161 5.35 13.39 -15.23
C LEU A 161 4.05 12.65 -15.63
N PHE A 162 4.16 11.55 -16.37
CA PHE A 162 2.99 10.77 -16.77
C PHE A 162 2.35 10.08 -15.56
N GLU A 163 3.15 9.68 -14.60
CA GLU A 163 2.69 9.14 -13.32
C GLU A 163 1.96 10.20 -12.51
N ASP A 164 2.56 11.38 -12.34
CA ASP A 164 1.96 12.52 -11.63
C ASP A 164 0.59 12.89 -12.24
N ILE A 165 0.53 13.00 -13.58
CA ILE A 165 -0.71 13.27 -14.31
C ILE A 165 -1.74 12.16 -14.07
N ALA A 166 -1.33 10.88 -14.17
CA ALA A 166 -2.23 9.76 -13.93
C ALA A 166 -2.79 9.77 -12.50
N VAL A 167 -1.99 10.17 -11.51
CA VAL A 167 -2.42 10.33 -10.13
C VAL A 167 -3.47 11.43 -9.98
N TYR A 168 -3.23 12.62 -10.52
CA TYR A 168 -4.23 13.70 -10.42
C TYR A 168 -5.53 13.37 -11.16
N ILE A 169 -5.44 12.68 -12.29
CA ILE A 169 -6.63 12.20 -13.02
C ILE A 169 -7.45 11.24 -12.13
N LYS A 170 -6.82 10.22 -11.52
CA LYS A 170 -7.56 9.27 -10.66
C LYS A 170 -8.15 9.94 -9.41
N ILE A 171 -7.47 10.93 -8.82
CA ILE A 171 -8.02 11.72 -7.69
C ILE A 171 -9.31 12.42 -8.12
N VAL A 172 -9.29 13.12 -9.26
CA VAL A 172 -10.46 13.83 -9.78
C VAL A 172 -11.60 12.86 -10.10
N ILE A 173 -11.29 11.73 -10.74
CA ILE A 173 -12.28 10.69 -11.06
C ILE A 173 -12.95 10.18 -9.77
N LEU A 174 -12.17 9.74 -8.79
CA LEU A 174 -12.70 9.12 -7.57
C LEU A 174 -13.52 10.10 -6.73
N LEU A 175 -13.04 11.33 -6.52
CA LEU A 175 -13.78 12.33 -5.75
C LEU A 175 -15.06 12.78 -6.48
N SER A 176 -15.01 12.91 -7.80
CA SER A 176 -16.20 13.27 -8.59
C SER A 176 -17.25 12.16 -8.54
N LEU A 177 -16.83 10.90 -8.70
CA LEU A 177 -17.74 9.76 -8.64
C LEU A 177 -18.33 9.57 -7.23
N ALA A 178 -17.53 9.75 -6.18
CA ALA A 178 -18.02 9.75 -4.81
C ALA A 178 -19.08 10.85 -4.59
N GLY A 179 -18.77 12.09 -4.97
CA GLY A 179 -19.68 13.22 -4.85
C GLY A 179 -20.98 13.02 -5.63
N LEU A 180 -20.90 12.57 -6.89
CA LEU A 180 -22.08 12.28 -7.70
C LEU A 180 -22.92 11.16 -7.09
N GLY A 181 -22.29 10.07 -6.63
CA GLY A 181 -23.02 8.95 -6.04
C GLY A 181 -23.70 9.30 -4.72
N ILE A 182 -23.16 10.24 -3.95
CA ILE A 182 -23.80 10.74 -2.72
C ILE A 182 -24.96 11.68 -3.08
N VAL A 183 -24.74 12.65 -3.98
CA VAL A 183 -25.74 13.68 -4.32
C VAL A 183 -26.94 13.11 -5.06
N PHE A 184 -26.73 12.12 -5.93
CA PHE A 184 -27.78 11.50 -6.74
C PHE A 184 -28.28 10.17 -6.16
N PHE A 185 -27.99 9.88 -4.90
CA PHE A 185 -28.60 8.74 -4.22
C PHE A 185 -30.11 8.91 -4.12
N GLN A 186 -30.87 7.90 -4.55
CA GLN A 186 -32.34 7.95 -4.60
C GLN A 186 -33.04 7.40 -3.35
N GLY A 187 -32.29 6.73 -2.46
CA GLY A 187 -32.81 6.24 -1.18
C GLY A 187 -32.73 7.30 -0.07
N ASP A 188 -33.07 6.89 1.15
CA ASP A 188 -32.91 7.69 2.36
C ASP A 188 -31.58 7.32 3.06
N PRO A 189 -30.56 8.19 3.08
CA PRO A 189 -29.31 7.92 3.77
C PRO A 189 -29.48 7.64 5.26
N THR A 190 -30.55 8.15 5.88
CA THR A 190 -30.81 7.97 7.32
C THR A 190 -31.43 6.60 7.65
N ALA A 191 -31.94 5.90 6.63
CA ALA A 191 -32.45 4.54 6.77
C ALA A 191 -31.33 3.48 6.73
N VAL A 192 -30.09 3.87 6.40
CA VAL A 192 -28.94 2.96 6.40
C VAL A 192 -28.58 2.63 7.84
N ASP A 193 -28.72 1.35 8.21
CA ASP A 193 -28.21 0.85 9.49
C ASP A 193 -26.68 0.89 9.47
N PHE A 194 -26.10 1.96 10.01
CA PHE A 194 -24.67 2.22 9.95
C PHE A 194 -23.84 1.12 10.63
N PHE A 195 -24.35 0.52 11.70
CA PHE A 195 -23.66 -0.54 12.46
C PHE A 195 -24.33 -1.90 12.26
N ASN A 196 -24.72 -2.22 11.02
CA ASN A 196 -25.37 -3.49 10.69
C ASN A 196 -24.52 -4.73 11.02
N GLU A 197 -23.18 -4.59 11.03
CA GLU A 197 -22.24 -5.63 11.47
C GLU A 197 -21.80 -5.49 12.95
N GLY A 198 -22.49 -4.62 13.70
CA GLY A 198 -22.23 -4.33 15.11
C GLY A 198 -21.19 -3.22 15.35
N TYR A 199 -21.15 -2.71 16.58
CA TYR A 199 -20.36 -1.52 16.94
C TYR A 199 -18.83 -1.73 16.91
N ILE A 200 -18.37 -2.98 16.88
CA ILE A 200 -16.94 -3.33 16.81
C ILE A 200 -16.46 -3.45 15.36
N SER A 201 -17.38 -3.61 14.40
CA SER A 201 -17.07 -3.82 12.98
C SER A 201 -16.16 -2.75 12.35
N PRO A 202 -16.18 -1.46 12.77
CA PRO A 202 -15.26 -0.48 12.21
C PRO A 202 -13.80 -0.82 12.52
N ILE A 203 -13.54 -1.44 13.68
CA ILE A 203 -12.19 -1.77 14.16
C ILE A 203 -11.67 -3.01 13.43
N THR A 204 -12.51 -4.02 13.17
CA THR A 204 -12.11 -5.19 12.36
C THR A 204 -11.88 -4.80 10.91
N GLY A 205 -12.76 -3.97 10.32
CA GLY A 205 -12.57 -3.46 8.95
C GLY A 205 -11.35 -2.57 8.78
N PHE A 206 -11.02 -1.74 9.79
CA PHE A 206 -9.83 -0.87 9.80
C PHE A 206 -8.57 -1.66 9.51
N ALA A 207 -8.44 -2.82 10.13
CA ALA A 207 -7.21 -3.56 10.09
C ALA A 207 -7.02 -4.35 8.79
N VAL A 208 -8.09 -4.67 8.05
CA VAL A 208 -7.98 -5.15 6.66
C VAL A 208 -7.64 -4.02 5.71
N ILE A 209 -8.21 -2.84 5.96
CA ILE A 209 -8.01 -1.63 5.16
C ILE A 209 -6.59 -1.09 5.28
N PHE A 210 -5.87 -1.35 6.37
CA PHE A 210 -4.60 -0.69 6.69
C PHE A 210 -3.61 -0.70 5.52
N VAL A 211 -3.48 -1.85 4.83
CA VAL A 211 -2.66 -2.00 3.62
C VAL A 211 -2.96 -0.97 2.50
N SER A 212 -4.16 -0.39 2.47
CA SER A 212 -4.57 0.64 1.50
C SER A 212 -3.96 2.01 1.78
N TYR A 213 -3.52 2.27 3.02
CA TYR A 213 -2.83 3.51 3.40
C TYR A 213 -1.31 3.41 3.28
N GLU A 214 -0.81 2.23 2.90
CA GLU A 214 0.62 2.04 2.69
C GLU A 214 1.11 2.75 1.44
N GLY A 215 2.38 3.12 1.45
CA GLY A 215 3.03 3.85 0.36
C GLY A 215 3.40 5.28 0.71
N PHE A 216 2.91 5.85 1.82
CA PHE A 216 3.40 7.14 2.30
C PHE A 216 4.87 7.05 2.76
N GLN A 217 5.32 5.90 3.30
CA GLN A 217 6.71 5.71 3.71
C GLN A 217 7.67 5.75 2.52
N LEU A 218 7.20 5.43 1.31
CA LEU A 218 8.04 5.41 0.11
C LEU A 218 8.67 6.79 -0.17
N LEU A 219 8.00 7.87 0.23
CA LEU A 219 8.50 9.24 0.09
C LEU A 219 9.82 9.49 0.84
N ILE A 220 10.08 8.72 1.90
CA ILE A 220 11.28 8.88 2.73
C ILE A 220 12.52 8.35 2.01
N TYR A 221 12.35 7.31 1.19
CA TYR A 221 13.42 6.75 0.39
C TYR A 221 13.91 7.70 -0.71
N ASP A 222 13.09 8.69 -1.09
CA ASP A 222 13.45 9.74 -2.06
C ASP A 222 13.96 11.02 -1.37
N TYR A 223 14.29 11.00 -0.07
CA TYR A 223 14.62 12.21 0.71
C TYR A 223 15.73 13.09 0.10
N GLU A 224 16.71 12.51 -0.62
CA GLU A 224 17.82 13.23 -1.23
C GLU A 224 17.40 13.89 -2.54
N GLU A 225 16.44 13.24 -3.22
CA GLU A 225 15.84 13.70 -4.45
C GLU A 225 14.82 14.82 -4.20
N ILE A 226 14.31 15.01 -2.98
CA ILE A 226 13.33 16.06 -2.63
C ILE A 226 13.99 17.44 -2.48
N ASP A 227 13.36 18.45 -3.09
CA ASP A 227 13.74 19.86 -2.95
C ASP A 227 13.23 20.43 -1.62
N ASP A 228 14.07 21.16 -0.88
CA ASP A 228 13.74 21.67 0.47
C ASP A 228 13.10 20.59 1.35
N VAL A 229 13.81 19.47 1.55
CA VAL A 229 13.24 18.25 2.16
C VAL A 229 12.61 18.48 3.54
N GLU A 230 13.19 19.36 4.36
CA GLU A 230 12.66 19.74 5.68
C GLU A 230 11.25 20.32 5.61
N ARG A 231 10.88 20.94 4.49
CA ARG A 231 9.57 21.54 4.27
C ARG A 231 8.68 20.69 3.37
N THR A 232 9.22 20.18 2.26
CA THR A 232 8.45 19.53 1.21
C THR A 232 8.00 18.13 1.63
N LEU A 233 8.87 17.33 2.27
CA LEU A 233 8.53 15.97 2.68
C LEU A 233 7.39 15.94 3.71
N PRO A 234 7.38 16.76 4.79
CA PRO A 234 6.30 16.75 5.76
C PRO A 234 4.97 17.20 5.15
N ILE A 235 4.98 18.33 4.42
CA ILE A 235 3.75 18.87 3.82
C ILE A 235 3.20 17.89 2.79
N GLY A 236 4.07 17.34 1.95
CA GLY A 236 3.69 16.39 0.92
C GLY A 236 3.13 15.09 1.50
N MET A 237 3.78 14.52 2.51
CA MET A 237 3.34 13.30 3.17
C MET A 237 1.97 13.48 3.87
N TYR A 238 1.81 14.52 4.69
CA TYR A 238 0.53 14.78 5.36
C TYR A 238 -0.59 15.10 4.37
N LEU A 239 -0.32 15.92 3.34
CA LEU A 239 -1.32 16.26 2.33
C LEU A 239 -1.73 15.01 1.53
N ALA A 240 -0.78 14.14 1.19
CA ALA A 240 -1.07 12.88 0.53
C ALA A 240 -1.98 11.98 1.37
N ILE A 241 -1.69 11.83 2.67
CA ILE A 241 -2.51 11.01 3.58
C ILE A 241 -3.90 11.62 3.71
N VAL A 242 -4.02 12.94 3.90
CA VAL A 242 -5.33 13.62 3.97
C VAL A 242 -6.13 13.43 2.68
N ILE A 243 -5.50 13.53 1.51
CA ILE A 243 -6.17 13.27 0.23
C ILE A 243 -6.65 11.81 0.15
N ALA A 244 -5.81 10.85 0.57
CA ALA A 244 -6.20 9.45 0.62
C ALA A 244 -7.40 9.21 1.56
N ILE A 245 -7.41 9.84 2.75
CA ILE A 245 -8.56 9.80 3.68
C ILE A 245 -9.82 10.31 3.00
N LEU A 246 -9.75 11.48 2.37
CA LEU A 246 -10.91 12.08 1.71
C LEU A 246 -11.45 11.16 0.61
N ILE A 247 -10.57 10.59 -0.21
CA ILE A 247 -10.94 9.64 -1.27
C ILE A 247 -11.57 8.41 -0.64
N TYR A 248 -10.91 7.75 0.28
CA TYR A 248 -11.36 6.46 0.81
C TYR A 248 -12.66 6.57 1.60
N VAL A 249 -12.80 7.57 2.46
CA VAL A 249 -14.02 7.79 3.24
C VAL A 249 -15.19 8.16 2.33
N SER A 250 -14.99 9.08 1.38
CA SER A 250 -16.09 9.50 0.48
C SER A 250 -16.49 8.39 -0.50
N VAL A 251 -15.53 7.67 -1.08
CA VAL A 251 -15.78 6.57 -2.01
C VAL A 251 -16.45 5.40 -1.31
N SER A 252 -15.98 5.02 -0.12
CA SER A 252 -16.60 3.91 0.62
C SER A 252 -17.99 4.28 1.13
N PHE A 253 -18.21 5.53 1.58
CA PHE A 253 -19.55 6.00 1.95
C PHE A 253 -20.50 6.01 0.75
N MET A 254 -20.02 6.48 -0.40
CA MET A 254 -20.79 6.38 -1.65
C MET A 254 -21.14 4.92 -1.97
N ALA A 255 -20.19 4.00 -1.84
CA ALA A 255 -20.42 2.58 -2.12
C ALA A 255 -21.45 1.95 -1.16
N THR A 256 -21.45 2.32 0.12
CA THR A 256 -22.47 1.85 1.07
C THR A 256 -23.87 2.35 0.76
N LEU A 257 -24.00 3.52 0.13
CA LEU A 257 -25.30 4.01 -0.34
C LEU A 257 -25.74 3.25 -1.60
N GLN A 258 -24.80 2.93 -2.49
CA GLN A 258 -25.14 2.45 -3.83
C GLN A 258 -25.20 0.94 -3.98
N LEU A 259 -24.62 0.15 -3.07
CA LEU A 259 -24.59 -1.31 -3.16
C LEU A 259 -25.55 -1.98 -2.18
N THR A 260 -26.28 -3.00 -2.65
CA THR A 260 -26.97 -3.93 -1.76
C THR A 260 -26.02 -5.04 -1.29
N PRO A 261 -26.31 -5.72 -0.16
CA PRO A 261 -25.52 -6.87 0.29
C PRO A 261 -25.37 -7.97 -0.77
N GLU A 262 -26.40 -8.24 -1.55
CA GLU A 262 -26.37 -9.25 -2.62
C GLU A 262 -25.44 -8.83 -3.75
N GLN A 263 -25.48 -7.56 -4.15
CA GLN A 263 -24.56 -7.03 -5.16
C GLN A 263 -23.11 -7.05 -4.68
N LEU A 264 -22.88 -6.75 -3.40
CA LEU A 264 -21.55 -6.80 -2.80
C LEU A 264 -20.96 -8.21 -2.84
N ILE A 265 -21.75 -9.24 -2.55
CA ILE A 265 -21.29 -10.65 -2.62
C ILE A 265 -20.89 -11.02 -4.06
N VAL A 266 -21.70 -10.62 -5.05
CA VAL A 266 -21.44 -10.95 -6.46
C VAL A 266 -20.26 -10.17 -7.03
N HIS A 267 -20.05 -8.94 -6.57
CA HIS A 267 -19.07 -8.00 -7.14
C HIS A 267 -17.95 -7.64 -6.18
N GLU A 268 -17.65 -8.45 -5.16
CA GLU A 268 -16.67 -8.15 -4.11
C GLU A 268 -15.35 -7.58 -4.67
N GLU A 269 -14.73 -8.25 -5.64
CA GLU A 269 -13.44 -7.88 -6.23
C GLU A 269 -13.50 -6.60 -7.10
N THR A 270 -14.70 -6.12 -7.42
CA THR A 270 -14.95 -4.95 -8.28
C THR A 270 -15.99 -4.01 -7.69
N ALA A 271 -16.15 -4.03 -6.35
CA ALA A 271 -17.27 -3.40 -5.65
C ALA A 271 -17.42 -1.92 -6.01
N LEU A 272 -16.30 -1.19 -6.14
CA LEU A 272 -16.32 0.21 -6.54
C LEU A 272 -16.96 0.43 -7.93
N ALA A 273 -16.65 -0.43 -8.90
CA ALA A 273 -17.23 -0.30 -10.24
C ALA A 273 -18.73 -0.57 -10.19
N ALA A 274 -19.14 -1.63 -9.48
CA ALA A 274 -20.56 -1.95 -9.30
C ALA A 274 -21.32 -0.82 -8.62
N ALA A 275 -20.78 -0.23 -7.55
CA ALA A 275 -21.36 0.93 -6.86
C ALA A 275 -21.58 2.11 -7.81
N VAL A 276 -20.55 2.45 -8.60
CA VAL A 276 -20.63 3.55 -9.57
C VAL A 276 -21.64 3.28 -10.68
N SER A 277 -21.85 2.02 -11.05
CA SER A 277 -22.85 1.65 -12.07
C SER A 277 -24.29 1.86 -11.61
N ASN A 278 -24.54 1.87 -10.30
CA ASN A 278 -25.85 2.14 -9.72
C ASN A 278 -26.15 3.65 -9.59
N ILE A 279 -25.15 4.51 -9.78
CA ILE A 279 -25.35 5.97 -9.79
C ILE A 279 -26.21 6.35 -11.01
N PRO A 280 -27.31 7.12 -10.81
CA PRO A 280 -28.15 7.56 -11.91
C PRO A 280 -27.35 8.23 -13.04
N PHE A 281 -27.74 7.94 -14.28
CA PHE A 281 -27.13 8.46 -15.52
C PHE A 281 -25.70 7.99 -15.84
N LEU A 282 -24.96 7.37 -14.90
CA LEU A 282 -23.63 6.83 -15.15
C LEU A 282 -23.67 5.41 -15.74
N GLY A 283 -24.41 4.49 -15.11
CA GLY A 283 -24.62 3.13 -15.60
C GLY A 283 -23.33 2.44 -16.08
N ALA A 284 -23.38 1.88 -17.28
CA ALA A 284 -22.23 1.20 -17.91
C ALA A 284 -21.02 2.13 -18.16
N ALA A 285 -21.23 3.42 -18.43
CA ALA A 285 -20.13 4.35 -18.68
C ALA A 285 -19.32 4.60 -17.41
N GLY A 286 -19.99 4.80 -16.27
CA GLY A 286 -19.33 4.89 -14.96
C GLY A 286 -18.60 3.60 -14.58
N PHE A 287 -19.24 2.44 -14.84
CA PHE A 287 -18.63 1.13 -14.64
C PHE A 287 -17.29 0.98 -15.40
N VAL A 288 -17.30 1.27 -16.71
CA VAL A 288 -16.10 1.20 -17.57
C VAL A 288 -15.03 2.21 -17.13
N LEU A 289 -15.42 3.42 -16.75
CA LEU A 289 -14.49 4.43 -16.27
C LEU A 289 -13.71 3.95 -15.04
N VAL A 290 -14.42 3.36 -14.07
CA VAL A 290 -13.77 2.79 -12.87
C VAL A 290 -12.86 1.64 -13.22
N ILE A 291 -13.28 0.74 -14.13
CA ILE A 291 -12.44 -0.40 -14.56
C ILE A 291 -11.12 0.09 -15.16
N LEU A 292 -11.17 1.03 -16.10
CA LEU A 292 -9.98 1.56 -16.75
C LEU A 292 -9.08 2.30 -15.75
N SER A 293 -9.69 3.06 -14.84
CA SER A 293 -8.99 3.73 -13.75
C SER A 293 -8.29 2.73 -12.82
N ALA A 294 -8.99 1.67 -12.41
CA ALA A 294 -8.46 0.61 -11.55
C ALA A 294 -7.29 -0.12 -12.22
N MET A 295 -7.43 -0.51 -13.48
CA MET A 295 -6.36 -1.19 -14.23
C MET A 295 -5.12 -0.31 -14.37
N LYS A 296 -5.27 0.97 -14.75
CA LYS A 296 -4.12 1.88 -14.84
C LYS A 296 -3.48 2.09 -13.46
N SER A 297 -4.28 2.33 -12.44
CA SER A 297 -3.83 2.65 -11.09
C SER A 297 -3.12 1.47 -10.40
N THR A 298 -3.64 0.25 -10.54
CA THR A 298 -3.00 -0.97 -10.02
C THR A 298 -1.71 -1.28 -10.79
N SER A 299 -1.68 -1.10 -12.11
CA SER A 299 -0.46 -1.32 -12.90
C SER A 299 0.66 -0.34 -12.52
N SER A 300 0.36 0.94 -12.32
CA SER A 300 1.35 1.92 -11.85
C SER A 300 1.82 1.61 -10.43
N GLY A 301 0.90 1.17 -9.55
CA GLY A 301 1.24 0.75 -8.19
C GLY A 301 2.21 -0.43 -8.16
N ILE A 302 2.00 -1.44 -8.99
CA ILE A 302 2.94 -2.57 -9.12
C ILE A 302 4.32 -2.05 -9.51
N ASN A 303 4.40 -1.19 -10.53
CA ASN A 303 5.68 -0.66 -11.01
C ASN A 303 6.41 0.14 -9.94
N ALA A 304 5.72 1.11 -9.33
CA ALA A 304 6.28 2.02 -8.33
C ALA A 304 6.73 1.27 -7.07
N THR A 305 5.89 0.38 -6.53
CA THR A 305 6.24 -0.41 -5.35
C THR A 305 7.35 -1.40 -5.65
N LEU A 306 7.36 -2.06 -6.81
CA LEU A 306 8.44 -2.98 -7.19
C LEU A 306 9.78 -2.25 -7.32
N PHE A 307 9.77 -1.05 -7.91
CA PHE A 307 10.96 -0.21 -8.05
C PHE A 307 11.51 0.21 -6.69
N GLY A 308 10.68 0.75 -5.80
CA GLY A 308 11.10 1.22 -4.47
C GLY A 308 11.47 0.08 -3.52
N ALA A 309 10.58 -0.92 -3.38
CA ALA A 309 10.75 -1.99 -2.40
C ALA A 309 11.91 -2.94 -2.74
N SER A 310 12.26 -3.11 -4.02
CA SER A 310 13.45 -3.92 -4.39
C SER A 310 14.77 -3.25 -4.04
N ARG A 311 14.82 -1.91 -4.04
CA ARG A 311 15.97 -1.11 -3.59
C ARG A 311 16.10 -1.14 -2.08
N LEU A 312 14.99 -0.95 -1.38
CA LEU A 312 14.91 -1.13 0.07
C LEU A 312 15.39 -2.53 0.46
N ALA A 313 14.87 -3.60 -0.17
CA ALA A 313 15.32 -4.96 0.12
C ALA A 313 16.82 -5.14 -0.14
N HIS A 314 17.36 -4.49 -1.16
CA HIS A 314 18.79 -4.49 -1.42
C HIS A 314 19.58 -3.77 -0.32
N GLU A 315 19.13 -2.61 0.14
CA GLU A 315 19.78 -1.82 1.22
C GLU A 315 19.80 -2.60 2.54
N ILE A 316 18.65 -3.18 2.92
CA ILE A 316 18.56 -4.08 4.08
C ILE A 316 19.54 -5.26 3.95
N ALA A 317 19.71 -5.79 2.74
CA ALA A 317 20.63 -6.90 2.49
C ALA A 317 22.11 -6.50 2.52
N THR A 318 22.44 -5.27 2.10
CA THR A 318 23.81 -4.73 2.20
C THR A 318 24.22 -4.48 3.64
N GLU A 319 23.28 -4.13 4.50
CA GLU A 319 23.46 -4.01 5.96
C GLU A 319 23.48 -5.39 6.66
N GLY A 320 23.37 -6.48 5.90
CA GLY A 320 23.51 -7.85 6.41
C GLY A 320 22.29 -8.40 7.13
N ALA A 321 21.17 -7.67 7.13
CA ALA A 321 19.97 -8.03 7.86
C ALA A 321 19.06 -9.03 7.13
N ILE A 322 19.20 -9.20 5.81
CA ILE A 322 18.52 -10.27 5.07
C ILE A 322 19.53 -10.99 4.15
N PRO A 323 19.17 -12.13 3.50
CA PRO A 323 20.12 -12.93 2.73
C PRO A 323 20.88 -12.13 1.67
N ARG A 324 22.20 -12.30 1.64
CA ARG A 324 23.13 -11.65 0.68
C ARG A 324 22.72 -11.76 -0.78
N LEU A 325 21.87 -12.71 -1.15
CA LEU A 325 21.32 -12.79 -2.50
C LEU A 325 20.63 -11.48 -2.92
N PHE A 326 19.96 -10.79 -2.00
CA PHE A 326 19.28 -9.51 -2.24
C PHE A 326 20.25 -8.32 -2.40
N SER A 327 21.51 -8.42 -1.96
CA SER A 327 22.49 -7.33 -2.07
C SER A 327 23.16 -7.25 -3.45
N PHE A 328 22.87 -8.16 -4.38
CA PHE A 328 23.45 -8.10 -5.72
C PHE A 328 22.83 -7.00 -6.58
N ARG A 329 23.68 -6.13 -7.15
CA ARG A 329 23.33 -5.21 -8.25
C ARG A 329 24.06 -5.59 -9.54
N ASN A 330 23.39 -5.40 -10.68
CA ASN A 330 24.06 -5.50 -11.98
C ASN A 330 24.90 -4.24 -12.27
N ARG A 331 25.55 -4.20 -13.43
CA ARG A 331 26.37 -3.05 -13.88
C ARG A 331 25.62 -1.72 -13.99
N GLU A 332 24.31 -1.76 -14.11
CA GLU A 332 23.43 -0.58 -14.23
C GLU A 332 22.87 -0.14 -12.86
N GLY A 333 23.29 -0.79 -11.77
CA GLY A 333 22.83 -0.51 -10.41
C GLY A 333 21.46 -1.11 -10.08
N ILE A 334 20.95 -2.03 -10.89
CA ILE A 334 19.63 -2.65 -10.71
C ILE A 334 19.75 -3.84 -9.74
N PRO A 335 18.93 -3.91 -8.65
CA PRO A 335 18.95 -5.01 -7.69
C PRO A 335 18.22 -6.25 -8.24
N VAL A 336 18.90 -7.00 -9.12
CA VAL A 336 18.29 -8.05 -9.97
C VAL A 336 17.57 -9.12 -9.16
N TYR A 337 18.21 -9.68 -8.12
CA TYR A 337 17.59 -10.76 -7.35
C TYR A 337 16.48 -10.26 -6.44
N SER A 338 16.58 -9.04 -5.89
CA SER A 338 15.46 -8.43 -5.16
C SER A 338 14.23 -8.30 -6.06
N LEU A 339 14.39 -7.81 -7.29
CA LEU A 339 13.31 -7.72 -8.27
C LEU A 339 12.72 -9.09 -8.62
N LEU A 340 13.56 -10.09 -8.93
CA LEU A 340 13.11 -11.42 -9.34
C LEU A 340 12.40 -12.16 -8.21
N LEU A 341 12.94 -12.11 -6.99
CA LEU A 341 12.38 -12.82 -5.84
C LEU A 341 11.10 -12.15 -5.34
N MET A 342 11.11 -10.83 -5.18
CA MET A 342 9.90 -10.10 -4.78
C MET A 342 8.82 -10.20 -5.85
N GLY A 343 9.17 -10.05 -7.14
CA GLY A 343 8.24 -10.24 -8.24
C GLY A 343 7.68 -11.66 -8.32
N GLY A 344 8.54 -12.68 -8.14
CA GLY A 344 8.13 -14.08 -8.13
C GLY A 344 7.18 -14.41 -6.97
N LEU A 345 7.48 -13.93 -5.76
CA LEU A 345 6.61 -14.09 -4.60
C LEU A 345 5.29 -13.34 -4.77
N THR A 346 5.34 -12.09 -5.25
CA THR A 346 4.16 -11.30 -5.60
C THR A 346 3.26 -12.05 -6.59
N ALA A 347 3.82 -12.58 -7.67
CA ALA A 347 3.08 -13.35 -8.67
C ALA A 347 2.49 -14.64 -8.07
N THR A 348 3.23 -15.29 -7.16
CA THR A 348 2.77 -16.51 -6.47
C THR A 348 1.58 -16.21 -5.55
N PHE A 349 1.68 -15.19 -4.69
CA PHE A 349 0.58 -14.78 -3.82
C PHE A 349 -0.62 -14.30 -4.63
N ALA A 350 -0.42 -13.49 -5.67
CA ALA A 350 -1.49 -13.02 -6.53
C ALA A 350 -2.17 -14.14 -7.34
N ALA A 351 -1.48 -15.25 -7.61
CA ALA A 351 -2.03 -16.40 -8.32
C ALA A 351 -2.76 -17.38 -7.39
N LEU A 352 -2.15 -17.73 -6.27
CA LEU A 352 -2.60 -18.81 -5.38
C LEU A 352 -3.42 -18.32 -4.18
N GLY A 353 -3.21 -17.08 -3.75
CA GLY A 353 -3.92 -16.49 -2.62
C GLY A 353 -5.29 -15.93 -3.01
N THR A 354 -6.18 -15.83 -2.03
CA THR A 354 -7.41 -15.04 -2.12
C THR A 354 -7.11 -13.57 -1.82
N LEU A 355 -7.96 -12.67 -2.30
CA LEU A 355 -7.81 -11.25 -2.02
C LEU A 355 -7.79 -10.97 -0.52
N LYS A 356 -8.72 -11.57 0.24
CA LYS A 356 -8.79 -11.48 1.70
C LYS A 356 -7.49 -11.95 2.37
N GLN A 357 -6.95 -13.10 1.95
CA GLN A 357 -5.66 -13.59 2.49
C GLN A 357 -4.55 -12.56 2.30
N ILE A 358 -4.43 -12.02 1.07
CA ILE A 358 -3.38 -11.08 0.70
C ILE A 358 -3.50 -9.78 1.51
N THR A 359 -4.72 -9.25 1.62
CA THR A 359 -4.95 -8.00 2.36
C THR A 359 -4.71 -8.15 3.85
N GLU A 360 -5.12 -9.26 4.45
CA GLU A 360 -4.98 -9.50 5.89
C GLU A 360 -3.52 -9.63 6.30
N PHE A 361 -2.72 -10.47 5.61
CA PHE A 361 -1.31 -10.60 5.95
C PHE A 361 -0.53 -9.31 5.66
N GLY A 362 -0.83 -8.65 4.54
CA GLY A 362 -0.19 -7.39 4.16
C GLY A 362 -0.43 -6.31 5.20
N SER A 363 -1.68 -6.14 5.64
CA SER A 363 -2.02 -5.21 6.70
C SER A 363 -1.35 -5.55 8.03
N ILE A 364 -1.34 -6.82 8.45
CA ILE A 364 -0.66 -7.22 9.70
C ILE A 364 0.84 -6.92 9.63
N ALA A 365 1.49 -7.15 8.47
CA ALA A 365 2.91 -6.84 8.30
C ALA A 365 3.19 -5.35 8.52
N PHE A 366 2.41 -4.47 7.90
CA PHE A 366 2.60 -3.03 8.09
C PHE A 366 2.16 -2.53 9.45
N LEU A 367 1.10 -3.10 10.05
CA LEU A 367 0.74 -2.79 11.44
C LEU A 367 1.89 -3.12 12.40
N ILE A 368 2.63 -4.21 12.18
CA ILE A 368 3.83 -4.54 12.96
C ILE A 368 4.94 -3.53 12.71
N ALA A 369 5.26 -3.23 11.45
CA ALA A 369 6.32 -2.27 11.10
C ALA A 369 6.03 -0.88 11.69
N ASP A 370 4.80 -0.40 11.55
CA ASP A 370 4.34 0.88 12.06
C ASP A 370 4.28 0.92 13.59
N ALA A 371 3.87 -0.18 14.24
CA ALA A 371 3.94 -0.29 15.70
C ALA A 371 5.39 -0.14 16.18
N VAL A 372 6.33 -0.81 15.51
CA VAL A 372 7.75 -0.72 15.81
C VAL A 372 8.27 0.71 15.60
N THR A 373 7.93 1.37 14.49
CA THR A 373 8.33 2.77 14.26
C THR A 373 7.77 3.73 15.31
N ASN A 374 6.49 3.59 15.66
CA ASN A 374 5.88 4.39 16.72
C ASN A 374 6.54 4.14 18.09
N PHE A 375 6.88 2.88 18.39
CA PHE A 375 7.62 2.53 19.59
C PHE A 375 9.02 3.17 19.62
N VAL A 376 9.78 3.08 18.52
CA VAL A 376 11.12 3.69 18.41
C VAL A 376 11.05 5.19 18.64
N ASN A 377 10.12 5.89 17.98
CA ASN A 377 9.95 7.33 18.18
C ASN A 377 9.52 7.68 19.61
N LEU A 378 8.68 6.86 20.23
CA LEU A 378 8.29 7.06 21.63
C LEU A 378 9.48 6.90 22.59
N ARG A 379 10.41 5.98 22.29
CA ARG A 379 11.63 5.77 23.07
C ARG A 379 12.62 6.91 22.88
N LEU A 380 12.78 7.40 21.65
CA LEU A 380 13.67 8.50 21.29
C LEU A 380 12.97 9.87 21.31
N ALA A 381 11.84 10.00 22.02
CA ALA A 381 11.01 11.20 21.93
C ALA A 381 11.72 12.48 22.39
N ASP A 382 12.63 12.36 23.36
CA ASP A 382 13.40 13.50 23.87
C ASP A 382 14.48 13.94 22.87
N GLU A 383 15.05 12.99 22.12
CA GLU A 383 16.11 13.22 21.12
C GLU A 383 15.56 13.75 19.80
N THR A 384 14.40 13.21 19.37
CA THR A 384 13.67 13.66 18.18
C THR A 384 12.86 14.94 18.41
N GLY A 385 12.79 15.43 19.66
CA GLY A 385 11.93 16.54 20.07
C GLY A 385 10.45 16.27 19.76
N SER A 386 10.03 15.01 19.90
CA SER A 386 8.67 14.54 19.61
C SER A 386 7.74 14.79 20.79
N ASN A 387 6.50 15.20 20.48
CA ASN A 387 5.43 15.13 21.47
C ASN A 387 5.03 13.66 21.64
N ARG A 388 5.35 13.07 22.79
CA ARG A 388 5.12 11.65 23.13
C ARG A 388 3.68 11.18 22.92
N LEU A 389 2.69 12.08 22.93
CA LEU A 389 1.29 11.72 22.72
C LEU A 389 1.05 11.09 21.34
N PHE A 390 1.62 11.66 20.27
CA PHE A 390 1.38 11.17 18.91
C PHE A 390 1.93 9.76 18.63
N PRO A 391 3.21 9.45 18.90
CA PRO A 391 3.73 8.09 18.76
C PRO A 391 3.05 7.13 19.73
N ALA A 392 2.65 7.56 20.94
CA ALA A 392 1.90 6.69 21.86
C ALA A 392 0.51 6.31 21.30
N LEU A 393 -0.23 7.26 20.74
CA LEU A 393 -1.53 6.98 20.10
C LEU A 393 -1.37 6.12 18.84
N GLY A 394 -0.34 6.38 18.02
CA GLY A 394 -0.02 5.55 16.86
C GLY A 394 0.33 4.12 17.27
N LEU A 395 1.16 3.95 18.30
CA LEU A 395 1.52 2.64 18.85
C LEU A 395 0.31 1.88 19.39
N ILE A 396 -0.57 2.55 20.15
CA ILE A 396 -1.79 1.93 20.67
C ILE A 396 -2.69 1.48 19.51
N GLY A 397 -2.92 2.36 18.51
CA GLY A 397 -3.78 2.04 17.38
C GLY A 397 -3.28 0.84 16.57
N THR A 398 -2.00 0.83 16.22
CA THR A 398 -1.36 -0.26 15.47
C THR A 398 -1.31 -1.56 16.28
N THR A 399 -0.94 -1.49 17.56
CA THR A 399 -0.81 -2.69 18.42
C THR A 399 -2.17 -3.29 18.77
N VAL A 400 -3.22 -2.49 18.98
CA VAL A 400 -4.56 -3.00 19.29
C VAL A 400 -5.23 -3.64 18.06
N ALA A 401 -4.91 -3.17 16.85
CA ALA A 401 -5.41 -3.72 15.61
C ALA A 401 -5.07 -5.21 15.44
N ILE A 402 -3.82 -5.57 15.71
CA ILE A 402 -3.26 -6.92 15.47
C ILE A 402 -4.06 -8.01 16.20
N PRO A 403 -4.23 -7.99 17.54
CA PRO A 403 -4.98 -9.04 18.23
C PRO A 403 -6.46 -9.07 17.85
N ILE A 404 -7.05 -7.93 17.46
CA ILE A 404 -8.44 -7.87 16.98
C ILE A 404 -8.58 -8.60 15.65
N VAL A 405 -7.65 -8.39 14.71
CA VAL A 405 -7.64 -9.15 13.44
C VAL A 405 -7.41 -10.62 13.68
N LEU A 406 -6.41 -10.98 14.49
CA LEU A 406 -6.11 -12.39 14.76
C LEU A 406 -7.31 -13.09 15.40
N TYR A 407 -8.03 -12.41 16.30
CA TYR A 407 -9.27 -12.93 16.88
C TYR A 407 -10.41 -13.00 15.85
N HIS A 408 -10.57 -12.00 14.99
CA HIS A 408 -11.55 -12.03 13.90
C HIS A 408 -11.30 -13.23 12.98
N LEU A 409 -10.08 -13.38 12.47
CA LEU A 409 -9.67 -14.51 11.63
C LEU A 409 -9.83 -15.86 12.35
N TYR A 410 -9.52 -15.94 13.65
CA TYR A 410 -9.78 -17.15 14.43
C TYR A 410 -11.28 -17.54 14.44
N ARG A 411 -12.17 -16.55 14.45
CA ARG A 411 -13.62 -16.76 14.53
C ARG A 411 -14.28 -16.99 13.17
N THR A 412 -13.77 -16.38 12.11
CA THR A 412 -14.42 -16.39 10.79
C THR A 412 -13.66 -17.22 9.76
N ASP A 413 -12.32 -17.18 9.78
CA ASP A 413 -11.45 -17.67 8.70
C ASP A 413 -10.16 -18.32 9.24
N ILE A 414 -10.31 -19.45 9.94
CA ILE A 414 -9.16 -20.12 10.58
C ILE A 414 -8.07 -20.50 9.57
N GLU A 415 -8.44 -20.81 8.33
CA GLU A 415 -7.49 -21.09 7.26
C GLU A 415 -6.62 -19.87 6.92
N ILE A 416 -7.22 -18.68 6.87
CA ILE A 416 -6.47 -17.43 6.65
C ILE A 416 -5.55 -17.13 7.83
N LEU A 417 -6.02 -17.36 9.06
CA LEU A 417 -5.17 -17.21 10.25
C LEU A 417 -3.94 -18.13 10.18
N LEU A 418 -4.12 -19.40 9.80
CA LEU A 418 -3.01 -20.36 9.67
C LEU A 418 -2.03 -19.95 8.57
N TRP A 419 -2.51 -19.37 7.47
CA TRP A 419 -1.66 -18.78 6.43
C TRP A 419 -0.84 -17.60 6.94
N VAL A 420 -1.48 -16.64 7.60
CA VAL A 420 -0.82 -15.48 8.22
C VAL A 420 0.26 -15.95 9.19
N VAL A 421 -0.11 -16.80 10.16
CA VAL A 421 0.82 -17.35 11.15
C VAL A 421 1.95 -18.13 10.46
N GLY A 422 1.64 -18.93 9.44
CA GLY A 422 2.63 -19.66 8.64
C GLY A 422 3.65 -18.75 7.96
N ILE A 423 3.21 -17.62 7.39
CA ILE A 423 4.11 -16.62 6.77
C ILE A 423 5.07 -16.04 7.81
N PHE A 424 4.55 -15.52 8.92
CA PHE A 424 5.39 -14.90 9.96
C PHE A 424 6.28 -15.92 10.68
N LEU A 425 5.81 -17.16 10.89
CA LEU A 425 6.65 -18.25 11.39
C LEU A 425 7.75 -18.61 10.40
N THR A 426 7.47 -18.63 9.10
CA THR A 426 8.49 -18.89 8.07
C THR A 426 9.54 -17.78 8.07
N LEU A 427 9.14 -16.52 8.16
CA LEU A 427 10.07 -15.39 8.31
C LEU A 427 10.97 -15.57 9.55
N PHE A 428 10.37 -15.96 10.68
CA PHE A 428 11.10 -16.21 11.91
C PHE A 428 12.09 -17.38 11.82
N LEU A 429 11.69 -18.46 11.16
CA LEU A 429 12.58 -19.59 10.92
C LEU A 429 13.70 -19.23 9.93
N LEU A 430 13.39 -18.50 8.86
CA LEU A 430 14.40 -18.03 7.90
C LEU A 430 15.45 -17.15 8.59
N GLU A 431 15.00 -16.22 9.43
CA GLU A 431 15.88 -15.29 10.13
C GLU A 431 16.74 -15.99 11.18
N SER A 432 16.13 -16.85 12.02
CA SER A 432 16.89 -17.63 13.01
C SER A 432 17.93 -18.56 12.37
N LEU A 433 17.63 -19.17 11.22
CA LEU A 433 18.60 -20.00 10.48
C LEU A 433 19.71 -19.19 9.79
N TYR A 434 19.45 -17.91 9.49
CA TYR A 434 20.40 -17.03 8.82
C TYR A 434 21.40 -16.38 9.80
N LEU A 435 20.93 -15.89 10.95
CA LEU A 435 21.77 -15.25 11.98
C LEU A 435 22.81 -16.18 12.60
N ASP A 436 22.52 -17.48 12.66
CA ASP A 436 23.48 -18.50 13.10
C ASP A 436 24.72 -18.62 12.18
N ARG A 437 24.81 -17.83 11.08
CA ARG A 437 25.87 -17.96 10.08
C ARG A 437 26.95 -16.86 10.04
N SER A 438 26.80 -15.68 10.66
CA SER A 438 27.90 -14.73 10.98
C SER A 438 27.37 -13.30 11.24
N PRO A 439 27.84 -12.57 12.27
CA PRO A 439 27.90 -11.11 12.20
C PRO A 439 28.93 -10.75 11.11
N PHE A 440 28.52 -10.02 10.08
CA PHE A 440 29.44 -9.55 9.06
C PHE A 440 30.01 -8.20 9.50
N GLU A 441 31.34 -8.09 9.59
CA GLU A 441 32.03 -6.80 9.59
C GLU A 441 31.98 -6.27 8.16
N PRO A 442 31.39 -5.09 7.89
CA PRO A 442 31.46 -4.49 6.56
C PRO A 442 32.94 -4.28 6.20
N GLU A 443 33.37 -4.77 5.03
CA GLU A 443 34.65 -4.38 4.45
C GLU A 443 34.59 -2.87 4.20
N ILE A 444 35.20 -2.11 5.11
CA ILE A 444 35.56 -0.71 4.87
C ILE A 444 36.62 -0.77 3.78
N ASP A 445 36.23 -0.44 2.57
CA ASP A 445 37.16 -0.27 1.46
C ASP A 445 37.95 1.03 1.75
N ASP A 446 39.09 0.89 2.42
CA ASP A 446 39.99 1.99 2.82
C ASP A 446 40.76 2.59 1.61
N ASP A 447 40.42 2.22 0.37
CA ASP A 447 41.09 2.70 -0.85
C ASP A 447 40.11 2.92 -2.03
N ALA A 448 39.46 4.10 -2.12
CA ALA A 448 39.02 4.69 -3.40
C ALA A 448 38.70 6.20 -3.31
#